data_AF-A0A662PHN8-F1
#
_entry.id   AF-A0A662PHN8-F1
#
_cell.length_a   1.000
_cell.length_b   1.000
_cell.length_c   1.000
_cell.angle_alpha   90.00
_cell.angle_beta   90.00
_cell.angle_gamma   90.00
#
_symmetry.space_group_name_H-M   'P 1'
#
loop_
_entity.id
_entity.type
_entity.pdbx_description
1 polymer ?
#
loop_
_entity_poly.entity_id
_entity_poly.type
_entity_poly.pdbx_seq_one_letter_code
_entity_poly.pdbx_strand_id
1 'polypeptide(L)' 'YINDLSAEFQPGDIVKAKVINSRRNPVQLSTVGEKYGVIKAYCTNCRSTLVKRGIRLYCRNCGSEENRKISLDYGKGVF' A
#
# COMPACT_ATOMS: atom_id res chain seq x y z
N TYR A 1 14.68 -8.14 5.15
CA TYR A 1 13.87 -9.37 5.17
C TYR A 1 12.51 -8.98 5.74
N ILE A 2 11.40 -9.28 5.05
CA ILE A 2 10.03 -8.96 5.53
C ILE A 2 9.46 -10.25 6.11
N ASN A 3 9.06 -10.24 7.37
CA ASN A 3 8.56 -11.43 8.07
C ASN A 3 7.05 -11.67 7.85
N ASP A 4 6.30 -10.65 7.43
CA ASP A 4 4.86 -10.73 7.23
C ASP A 4 4.42 -9.80 6.08
N LEU A 5 3.95 -10.40 4.98
CA LEU A 5 3.43 -9.67 3.83
C LEU A 5 2.11 -8.94 4.14
N SER A 6 1.34 -9.44 5.09
CA SER A 6 0.04 -8.85 5.45
C SER A 6 0.21 -7.52 6.20
N ALA A 7 1.37 -7.28 6.82
CA ALA A 7 1.72 -5.98 7.40
C ALA A 7 2.03 -4.91 6.33
N GLU A 8 2.35 -5.32 5.10
CA GLU A 8 2.78 -4.42 4.03
C GLU A 8 1.65 -4.16 3.02
N PHE A 9 0.80 -5.15 2.76
CA PHE A 9 -0.27 -5.09 1.78
C PHE A 9 -1.53 -5.78 2.28
N GLN A 10 -2.69 -5.24 1.91
CA GLN A 10 -4.00 -5.82 2.22
C GLN A 10 -4.90 -5.90 0.98
N PRO A 11 -5.87 -6.84 0.96
CA PRO A 11 -6.86 -6.91 -0.11
C PRO A 11 -7.58 -5.56 -0.30
N GLY A 12 -7.65 -5.11 -1.56
CA GLY A 12 -8.27 -3.83 -1.94
C GLY A 12 -7.30 -2.64 -1.97
N ASP A 13 -6.04 -2.80 -1.56
CA ASP A 13 -5.02 -1.78 -1.73
C ASP A 13 -4.73 -1.54 -3.22
N ILE A 14 -4.55 -0.27 -3.59
CA ILE A 14 -4.01 0.11 -4.90
C ILE A 14 -2.51 0.30 -4.75
N VAL A 15 -1.72 -0.46 -5.52
CA VAL A 15 -0.26 -0.54 -5.36
C VAL A 15 0.44 -0.08 -6.64
N LYS A 16 1.36 0.88 -6.48
CA LYS A 16 2.31 1.30 -7.52
C LYS A 16 3.54 0.39 -7.47
N ALA A 17 3.84 -0.30 -8.55
CA ALA A 17 4.96 -1.24 -8.65
C ALA A 17 5.69 -1.12 -9.99
N LYS A 18 6.91 -1.66 -10.06
CA LYS A 18 7.70 -1.78 -11.29
C LYS A 18 7.56 -3.18 -11.87
N VAL A 19 7.27 -3.29 -13.17
CA VAL A 19 7.35 -4.57 -13.88
C VAL A 19 8.82 -4.98 -14.03
N ILE A 20 9.18 -6.14 -13.52
CA ILE A 20 10.53 -6.71 -13.67
C ILE A 20 10.57 -7.83 -14.71
N ASN A 21 9.46 -8.53 -14.93
CA ASN A 21 9.34 -9.50 -16.01
C ASN A 21 7.87 -9.67 -16.43
N SER A 22 7.55 -9.22 -17.65
CA SER A 22 6.22 -9.33 -18.25
C SER A 22 5.97 -10.66 -18.99
N ARG A 23 6.99 -11.50 -19.18
CA ARG A 23 6.89 -12.76 -19.94
C ARG A 23 6.50 -13.97 -19.08
N ARG A 24 6.39 -13.80 -17.76
CA ARG A 24 5.94 -14.84 -16.83
C ARG A 24 4.46 -14.67 -16.48
N ASN A 25 3.81 -15.77 -16.08
CA ASN A 25 2.47 -15.76 -15.53
C ASN A 25 2.49 -16.35 -14.11
N PRO A 26 2.20 -15.56 -13.05
CA PRO A 26 1.85 -14.14 -13.09
C PRO A 26 3.05 -13.25 -13.48
N VAL A 27 2.74 -12.04 -13.98
CA VAL A 27 3.73 -10.98 -14.24
C VAL A 27 4.49 -10.71 -12.96
N GLN A 28 5.82 -10.66 -13.05
CA GLN A 28 6.64 -10.36 -11.87
C GLN A 28 6.75 -8.85 -11.69
N LEU A 29 6.44 -8.41 -10.47
CA LEU A 29 6.45 -7.02 -10.03
C LEU A 29 7.44 -6.82 -8.89
N SER A 30 7.94 -5.59 -8.75
CA SER A 30 8.79 -5.18 -7.64
C SER A 30 8.28 -3.87 -7.03
N THR A 31 8.31 -3.80 -5.70
CA THR A 31 8.03 -2.59 -4.91
C THR A 31 9.30 -2.04 -4.24
N VAL A 32 10.49 -2.40 -4.75
CA VAL A 32 11.76 -1.89 -4.22
C VAL A 32 11.93 -0.40 -4.56
N GLY A 33 12.14 0.42 -3.53
CA GLY A 33 12.30 1.87 -3.62
C GLY A 33 11.08 2.64 -3.07
N GLU A 34 11.31 3.84 -2.54
CA GLU A 34 10.31 4.60 -1.77
C GLU A 34 9.10 5.09 -2.59
N LYS A 35 9.27 5.26 -3.90
CA LYS A 35 8.16 5.63 -4.82
C LYS A 35 7.19 4.49 -5.10
N TYR A 36 7.53 3.25 -4.75
CA TYR A 36 6.68 2.08 -4.96
C TYR A 36 6.09 1.60 -3.64
N GLY A 37 4.90 1.03 -3.71
CA GLY A 37 4.10 0.66 -2.55
C GLY A 37 2.64 1.06 -2.73
N VAL A 38 1.88 0.94 -1.65
CA VAL A 38 0.48 1.33 -1.59
C VAL A 38 0.35 2.83 -1.84
N ILE A 39 -0.58 3.21 -2.73
CA ILE A 39 -0.93 4.60 -3.04
C ILE A 39 -2.35 4.98 -2.59
N LYS A 40 -3.19 3.98 -2.32
CA LYS A 40 -4.53 4.14 -1.74
C LYS A 40 -4.90 2.86 -0.98
N ALA A 41 -5.42 3.02 0.24
CA ALA A 41 -5.84 1.92 1.11
C ALA A 41 -7.18 2.22 1.79
N TYR A 42 -7.79 1.17 2.30
CA TYR A 42 -9.04 1.20 3.05
C TYR A 42 -8.86 0.52 4.41
N CYS A 43 -9.56 1.04 5.41
CA CYS A 43 -9.51 0.55 6.77
C CYS A 43 -9.96 -0.91 6.83
N THR A 44 -9.21 -1.77 7.52
CA THR A 44 -9.57 -3.19 7.68
C THR A 44 -10.83 -3.36 8.51
N ASN A 45 -11.11 -2.44 9.45
CA ASN A 45 -12.26 -2.49 10.35
C ASN A 45 -13.54 -1.94 9.70
N CYS A 46 -13.53 -0.71 9.19
CA CYS A 46 -14.74 -0.02 8.72
C CYS A 46 -14.75 0.33 7.22
N ARG A 47 -13.75 -0.10 6.45
CA ARG A 47 -13.61 0.13 4.99
C ARG A 47 -13.55 1.59 4.51
N SER A 48 -13.57 2.55 5.43
CA SER A 48 -13.29 3.96 5.11
C SER A 48 -11.87 4.16 4.58
N THR A 49 -11.65 5.15 3.72
CA THR A 49 -10.32 5.47 3.19
C THR A 49 -9.35 5.84 4.32
N LEU A 50 -8.13 5.30 4.28
CA LEU A 50 -7.09 5.65 5.23
C LEU A 50 -6.29 6.87 4.77
N VAL A 51 -5.86 7.70 5.72
CA VAL A 51 -4.97 8.85 5.49
C VAL A 51 -3.58 8.58 6.03
N LYS A 52 -2.54 9.08 5.35
CA LYS A 52 -1.16 8.96 5.84
C LYS A 52 -0.94 9.88 7.04
N ARG A 53 -0.39 9.32 8.12
CA ARG A 53 0.04 10.05 9.33
C ARG A 53 1.44 9.58 9.71
N GLY A 54 2.46 10.37 9.32
CA GLY A 54 3.86 9.97 9.46
C GLY A 54 4.16 8.73 8.61
N ILE A 55 4.58 7.65 9.26
CA ILE A 55 4.91 6.35 8.64
C ILE A 55 3.75 5.35 8.63
N ARG A 56 2.58 5.71 9.18
CA ARG A 56 1.40 4.83 9.29
C ARG A 56 0.21 5.37 8.53
N LEU A 57 -0.81 4.53 8.39
CA LEU A 57 -2.12 4.89 7.86
C LEU A 57 -3.14 4.96 9.00
N TYR A 58 -3.94 6.02 9.02
CA TYR A 58 -4.91 6.32 10.06
C TYR A 58 -6.33 6.40 9.47
N CYS A 59 -7.28 5.77 10.16
CA CYS A 59 -8.70 5.88 9.82
C CYS A 59 -9.36 7.01 10.61
N ARG A 60 -9.80 8.06 9.91
CA ARG A 60 -10.56 9.16 10.54
C ARG A 60 -11.97 8.78 10.99
N ASN A 61 -12.50 7.65 10.53
CA ASN A 61 -13.86 7.21 10.86
C ASN A 61 -13.92 6.39 12.17
N CYS A 62 -13.07 5.37 12.31
CA CYS A 62 -13.08 4.48 13.49
C CYS A 62 -11.81 4.59 14.36
N GLY A 63 -10.87 5.47 14.00
CA GLY A 63 -9.65 5.71 14.77
C GLY A 63 -8.56 4.63 14.65
N SER A 64 -8.71 3.63 13.78
CA SER A 64 -7.69 2.59 13.63
C SER A 64 -6.38 3.13 13.06
N GLU A 65 -5.27 2.56 13.50
CA GLU A 65 -3.94 2.76 12.91
C GLU A 65 -3.45 1.45 12.30
N GLU A 66 -2.94 1.53 11.08
CA GLU A 66 -2.58 0.38 10.29
C GLU A 66 -1.22 0.61 9.59
N ASN A 67 -0.43 -0.46 9.46
CA ASN A 67 0.83 -0.45 8.71
C ASN A 67 0.59 -0.89 7.26
N ARG A 68 1.35 -0.32 6.32
CA ARG A 68 1.45 -0.71 4.91
C ARG A 68 2.82 -0.34 4.37
N LYS A 69 3.20 -0.88 3.22
CA LYS A 69 4.30 -0.35 2.40
C LYS A 69 3.88 0.96 1.73
N ILE A 70 3.97 2.09 2.42
CA ILE A 70 3.45 3.36 1.90
C ILE A 70 4.39 3.93 0.83
N SER A 71 3.88 4.17 -0.38
CA SER A 71 4.60 4.93 -1.41
C SER A 71 4.69 6.42 -1.06
N LEU A 72 5.74 7.10 -1.53
CA LEU A 72 5.83 8.57 -1.52
C LEU A 72 4.65 9.24 -2.25
N ASP A 73 3.94 8.52 -3.12
CA ASP A 73 2.79 9.03 -3.88
C ASP A 73 1.43 8.78 -3.21
N TYR A 74 1.42 8.21 -1.98
CA TYR A 74 0.18 7.91 -1.27
C TYR A 74 -0.72 9.14 -1.12
N GLY A 75 -1.97 9.03 -1.58
CA GLY A 75 -2.96 10.09 -1.50
C GLY A 75 -2.76 11.28 -2.44
N LYS A 76 -1.74 11.28 -3.31
CA LYS A 76 -1.49 12.38 -4.26
C LYS A 76 -2.37 12.35 -5.50
N GLY A 77 -2.99 11.21 -5.81
CA GLY A 77 -3.79 11.03 -7.03
C GLY A 77 -2.98 11.07 -8.33
N VAL A 78 -1.66 10.91 -8.24
CA VAL A 78 -0.73 10.86 -9.38
C VAL A 78 -0.32 9.40 -9.59
N PHE A 79 -0.56 8.87 -10.79
CA PHE A 79 -0.30 7.46 -11.15
C PHE A 79 0.96 7.36 -12.01
#